data_AF-A0A2G5VDT0-F1
#
_entry.id   AF-A0A2G5VDT0-F1
#
_cell.length_a   1.000
_cell.length_b   1.000
_cell.length_c   1.000
_cell.angle_alpha   90.00
_cell.angle_beta   90.00
_cell.angle_gamma   90.00
#
_symmetry.space_group_name_H-M   'P 1'
#
loop_
_entity.id
_entity.type
_entity.pdbx_description
1 polymer ?
#
loop_
_entity_poly.entity_id
_entity_poly.type
_entity_poly.pdbx_seq_one_letter_code
_entity_poly.pdbx_strand_id
1 'polypeptide(L)'
;MSARDAMAAMLDELMGPKRNVELGKDTKVSFDDPNICTYYLVGFCPHDMFTNTKADLGACQLVHDDNLRRMYPESPEYGQLGFERRLLRFLVHLDEDNMRRIRKNKDKLSGMDDGGKRKLEDEKRQILRDISTMDEELKTLMAGAEQAGSEGDISKCQELVAKSELIEAEKHSLEERLEKLNESPTQTAPGIEEMSMKPMEVCEVCGSMLIINDAQQRIEEHLTGKMHTGFQKIRTMIQHLKDKIKEFGDAEEQRREERRKARAEESTDKDSKDRRHRSRSPHRSSRDERSRDSRRDRDRDYRRGNDRDHRRDHRHRDRRY
;
A
#
# COMPACT_ATOMS: atom_id res chain seq x y z
N MET A 1 28.80 -23.97 10.62
CA MET A 1 29.74 -23.28 9.71
C MET A 1 31.12 -23.44 10.32
N SER A 2 32.07 -24.06 9.61
CA SER A 2 33.42 -24.22 10.15
C SER A 2 34.15 -22.86 10.11
N ALA A 3 35.15 -22.67 10.97
CA ALA A 3 35.96 -21.44 10.98
C ALA A 3 36.60 -21.13 9.61
N ARG A 4 36.83 -22.16 8.79
CA ARG A 4 37.34 -22.00 7.41
C ARG A 4 36.29 -21.43 6.46
N ASP A 5 35.02 -21.78 6.63
CA ASP A 5 33.94 -21.26 5.79
C ASP A 5 33.68 -19.78 6.09
N ALA A 6 33.78 -19.39 7.36
CA ALA A 6 33.69 -17.99 7.77
C ALA A 6 34.87 -17.16 7.24
N MET A 7 36.10 -17.69 7.28
CA MET A 7 37.26 -17.03 6.69
C MET A 7 37.21 -16.99 5.16
N ALA A 8 36.66 -18.03 4.51
CA ALA A 8 36.45 -18.03 3.07
C ALA A 8 35.44 -16.96 2.65
N ALA A 9 34.29 -16.89 3.33
CA ALA A 9 33.28 -15.87 3.10
C ALA A 9 33.83 -14.44 3.28
N MET A 10 34.61 -14.20 4.34
CA MET A 10 35.25 -12.90 4.57
C MET A 10 36.26 -12.54 3.47
N LEU A 11 36.98 -13.53 2.93
CA LEU A 11 37.95 -13.31 1.84
C LEU A 11 37.26 -13.14 0.49
N ASP A 12 36.12 -13.79 0.27
CA ASP A 12 35.29 -13.62 -0.92
C ASP A 12 34.59 -12.24 -0.92
N GLU A 13 34.20 -11.72 0.25
CA GLU A 13 33.75 -10.31 0.41
C GLU A 13 34.86 -9.30 0.05
N LEU A 14 36.12 -9.61 0.37
CA LEU A 14 37.25 -8.70 0.16
C LEU A 14 37.82 -8.75 -1.27
N MET A 15 37.83 -9.94 -1.89
CA MET A 15 38.56 -10.21 -3.15
C MET A 15 37.64 -10.70 -4.29
N GLY A 16 36.35 -10.89 -4.02
CA GLY A 16 35.35 -11.37 -4.96
C GLY A 16 35.27 -12.91 -5.05
N PRO A 17 34.09 -13.48 -5.39
CA PRO A 17 33.87 -14.93 -5.45
C PRO A 17 34.74 -15.67 -6.48
N LYS A 18 35.31 -14.95 -7.45
CA LYS A 18 36.17 -15.51 -8.51
C LYS A 18 37.66 -15.52 -8.13
N ARG A 19 38.02 -15.37 -6.84
CA ARG A 19 39.43 -15.48 -6.37
C ARG A 19 40.08 -16.82 -6.71
N ASN A 20 39.32 -17.91 -6.69
CA ASN A 20 39.82 -19.27 -6.94
C ASN A 20 39.83 -19.65 -8.43
N VAL A 21 39.54 -18.73 -9.35
CA VAL A 21 39.57 -18.99 -10.79
C VAL A 21 41.00 -18.79 -11.29
N GLU A 22 41.55 -19.84 -11.91
CA GLU A 22 42.91 -19.85 -12.49
C GLU A 22 43.17 -18.60 -13.35
N LEU A 23 44.32 -17.94 -13.15
CA LEU A 23 44.75 -16.78 -13.93
C LEU A 23 44.80 -17.15 -15.43
N GLY A 24 43.76 -16.78 -16.19
CA GLY A 24 43.68 -17.07 -17.62
C GLY A 24 42.27 -17.27 -18.18
N LYS A 25 41.24 -17.42 -17.35
CA LYS A 25 39.83 -17.35 -17.81
C LYS A 25 39.23 -16.03 -17.34
N ASP A 26 38.80 -15.22 -18.31
CA ASP A 26 38.22 -13.88 -18.20
C ASP A 26 37.80 -13.46 -16.78
N THR A 27 38.64 -12.63 -16.16
CA THR A 27 38.41 -11.93 -14.88
C THR A 27 37.33 -10.84 -14.97
N LYS A 28 36.42 -10.94 -15.94
CA LYS A 28 35.28 -10.02 -16.08
C LYS A 28 34.09 -10.69 -15.41
N VAL A 29 33.79 -10.29 -14.19
CA VAL A 29 32.52 -10.63 -13.55
C VAL A 29 31.43 -9.96 -14.38
N SER A 30 30.60 -10.77 -15.04
CA SER A 30 29.42 -10.27 -15.74
C SER A 30 28.37 -9.92 -14.69
N PHE A 31 27.75 -8.75 -14.80
CA PHE A 31 26.72 -8.30 -13.86
C PHE A 31 25.45 -9.17 -13.89
N ASP A 32 25.33 -10.07 -14.87
CA ASP A 32 24.19 -10.97 -15.10
C ASP A 32 24.47 -12.44 -14.67
N ASP A 33 25.51 -12.67 -13.85
CA ASP A 33 25.76 -14.01 -13.31
C ASP A 33 24.58 -14.44 -12.38
N PRO A 34 24.00 -15.65 -12.55
CA PRO A 34 22.79 -16.08 -11.85
C PRO A 34 22.97 -16.28 -10.33
N ASN A 35 24.21 -16.30 -9.88
CA ASN A 35 24.57 -16.45 -8.46
C ASN A 35 24.62 -15.10 -7.73
N ILE A 36 24.55 -13.98 -8.44
CA ILE A 36 24.66 -12.64 -7.87
C ILE A 36 23.26 -12.09 -7.58
N CYS A 37 23.09 -11.47 -6.42
CA CYS A 37 21.81 -10.89 -6.05
C CYS A 37 21.54 -9.63 -6.88
N THR A 38 20.64 -9.73 -7.85
CA THR A 38 20.20 -8.59 -8.67
C THR A 38 19.64 -7.45 -7.84
N TYR A 39 19.05 -7.74 -6.68
CA TYR A 39 18.51 -6.73 -5.76
C TYR A 39 19.61 -5.97 -5.03
N TYR A 40 20.70 -6.67 -4.65
CA TYR A 40 21.85 -6.07 -3.97
C TYR A 40 22.63 -5.14 -4.90
N LEU A 41 22.77 -5.51 -6.18
CA LEU A 41 23.44 -4.70 -7.20
C LEU A 41 22.82 -3.32 -7.38
N VAL A 42 21.48 -3.23 -7.37
CA VAL A 42 20.76 -1.96 -7.57
C VAL A 42 20.77 -1.09 -6.31
N GLY A 43 20.79 -1.71 -5.13
CA GLY A 43 20.71 -0.96 -3.88
C GLY A 43 20.87 -1.85 -2.66
N PHE A 44 19.80 -2.50 -2.21
CA PHE A 44 19.86 -3.37 -1.05
C PHE A 44 18.99 -4.59 -1.26
N CYS A 45 19.38 -5.70 -0.65
CA CYS A 45 18.60 -6.92 -0.66
C CYS A 45 17.58 -6.88 0.49
N PRO A 46 16.26 -6.96 0.22
CA PRO A 46 15.26 -6.99 1.29
C PRO A 46 15.37 -8.22 2.20
N HIS A 47 15.91 -9.35 1.69
CA HIS A 47 16.13 -10.56 2.47
C HIS A 47 17.11 -10.34 3.62
N ASP A 48 18.19 -9.59 3.39
CA ASP A 48 19.22 -9.31 4.41
C ASP A 48 18.73 -8.30 5.45
N MET A 49 17.99 -7.28 4.99
CA MET A 49 17.44 -6.22 5.83
C MET A 49 16.40 -6.72 6.84
N PHE A 50 15.62 -7.75 6.49
CA PHE A 50 14.57 -8.30 7.35
C PHE A 50 14.96 -9.57 8.10
N THR A 51 16.24 -9.94 8.11
CA THR A 51 16.73 -11.10 8.88
C THR A 51 16.36 -10.99 10.35
N ASN A 52 15.80 -12.07 10.91
CA ASN A 52 15.36 -12.17 12.30
C ASN A 52 14.22 -11.19 12.68
N THR A 53 13.36 -10.83 11.71
CA THR A 53 12.20 -9.96 11.97
C THR A 53 10.88 -10.65 11.68
N LYS A 54 9.74 -10.04 12.08
CA LYS A 54 8.40 -10.55 11.77
C LYS A 54 8.06 -10.54 10.26
N ALA A 55 8.91 -9.97 9.42
CA ALA A 55 8.79 -9.99 7.96
C ALA A 55 9.98 -10.70 7.30
N ASP A 56 10.59 -11.66 8.01
CA ASP A 56 11.73 -12.42 7.49
C ASP A 56 11.35 -13.21 6.24
N LEU A 57 12.10 -12.99 5.17
CA LEU A 57 11.99 -13.67 3.89
C LEU A 57 13.01 -14.84 3.80
N GLY A 58 13.82 -15.03 4.84
CA GLY A 58 14.95 -15.94 4.87
C GLY A 58 16.24 -15.27 4.41
N ALA A 59 17.39 -15.86 4.77
CA ALA A 59 18.69 -15.40 4.30
C ALA A 59 18.79 -15.50 2.77
N CYS A 60 19.42 -14.50 2.15
CA CYS A 60 19.63 -14.52 0.71
C CYS A 60 20.56 -15.67 0.33
N GLN A 61 20.17 -16.47 -0.67
CA GLN A 61 21.00 -17.55 -1.22
C GLN A 61 21.97 -17.06 -2.31
N LEU A 62 21.84 -15.80 -2.71
CA LEU A 62 22.62 -15.16 -3.75
C LEU A 62 23.74 -14.33 -3.14
N VAL A 63 24.86 -14.24 -3.83
CA VAL A 63 26.06 -13.53 -3.38
C VAL A 63 25.80 -12.01 -3.37
N HIS A 64 26.21 -11.38 -2.28
CA HIS A 64 26.17 -9.93 -2.07
C HIS A 64 27.58 -9.35 -2.16
N ASP A 65 28.00 -8.89 -3.34
CA ASP A 65 29.31 -8.27 -3.52
C ASP A 65 29.22 -6.73 -3.53
N ASP A 66 29.87 -6.08 -2.56
CA ASP A 66 29.88 -4.61 -2.42
C ASP A 66 30.59 -3.90 -3.58
N ASN A 67 31.62 -4.54 -4.14
CA ASN A 67 32.38 -3.99 -5.27
C ASN A 67 31.51 -3.88 -6.52
N LEU A 68 30.69 -4.89 -6.82
CA LEU A 68 29.79 -4.87 -7.97
C LEU A 68 28.66 -3.86 -7.81
N ARG A 69 28.16 -3.69 -6.59
CA ARG A 69 27.16 -2.67 -6.26
C ARG A 69 27.67 -1.26 -6.55
N ARG A 70 28.95 -0.98 -6.31
CA ARG A 70 29.56 0.34 -6.64
C ARG A 70 29.78 0.52 -8.14
N MET A 71 30.16 -0.55 -8.84
CA MET A 71 30.47 -0.49 -10.28
C MET A 71 29.20 -0.45 -11.16
N TYR A 72 28.08 -1.01 -10.70
CA TYR A 72 26.85 -1.11 -11.50
C TYR A 72 26.25 0.25 -11.90
N PRO A 73 26.12 1.27 -11.02
CA PRO A 73 25.64 2.60 -11.38
C PRO A 73 26.52 3.36 -12.37
N GLU A 74 27.82 3.05 -12.42
CA GLU A 74 28.79 3.67 -13.33
C GLU A 74 28.79 3.01 -14.71
N SER A 75 28.22 1.81 -14.81
CA SER A 75 28.20 1.04 -16.05
C SER A 75 27.08 1.51 -17.00
N PRO A 76 27.29 1.44 -18.32
CA PRO A 76 26.27 1.79 -19.32
C PRO A 76 25.10 0.79 -19.37
N GLU A 77 25.22 -0.35 -18.68
CA GLU A 77 24.21 -1.40 -18.56
C GLU A 77 23.14 -1.04 -17.51
N TYR A 78 23.39 0.01 -16.72
CA TYR A 78 22.45 0.58 -15.77
C TYR A 78 21.16 1.03 -16.49
N GLY A 79 20.02 0.47 -16.07
CA GLY A 79 18.71 0.73 -16.68
C GLY A 79 18.35 -0.16 -17.87
N GLN A 80 19.32 -0.79 -18.55
CA GLN A 80 19.06 -1.64 -19.73
C GLN A 80 18.63 -3.06 -19.35
N LEU A 81 19.22 -3.63 -18.29
CA LEU A 81 18.96 -5.00 -17.83
C LEU A 81 17.63 -5.14 -17.06
N GLY A 82 16.97 -4.02 -16.73
CA GLY A 82 15.66 -4.03 -16.08
C GLY A 82 15.65 -4.53 -14.64
N PHE A 83 16.82 -4.68 -14.00
CA PHE A 83 16.94 -5.07 -12.59
C PHE A 83 16.21 -4.09 -11.66
N GLU A 84 16.25 -2.80 -11.98
CA GLU A 84 15.54 -1.75 -11.23
C GLU A 84 14.02 -1.95 -11.26
N ARG A 85 13.45 -2.28 -12.41
CA ARG A 85 12.02 -2.56 -12.56
C ARG A 85 11.61 -3.81 -11.78
N ARG A 86 12.49 -4.82 -11.74
CA ARG A 86 12.27 -6.05 -10.94
C ARG A 86 12.30 -5.73 -9.45
N LEU A 87 13.30 -4.97 -8.98
CA LEU A 87 13.39 -4.53 -7.60
C LEU A 87 12.19 -3.66 -7.22
N LEU A 88 11.82 -2.67 -8.04
CA LEU A 88 10.68 -1.80 -7.78
C LEU A 88 9.38 -2.58 -7.60
N ARG A 89 9.08 -3.53 -8.50
CA ARG A 89 7.89 -4.39 -8.38
C ARG A 89 7.89 -5.17 -7.07
N PHE A 90 9.03 -5.71 -6.68
CA PHE A 90 9.16 -6.46 -5.44
C PHE A 90 8.99 -5.55 -4.21
N LEU A 91 9.60 -4.37 -4.21
CA LEU A 91 9.48 -3.39 -3.12
C LEU A 91 8.04 -2.86 -2.97
N VAL A 92 7.35 -2.57 -4.08
CA VAL A 92 5.95 -2.16 -4.06
C VAL A 92 5.07 -3.25 -3.46
N HIS A 93 5.29 -4.52 -3.84
CA HIS A 93 4.55 -5.63 -3.27
C HIS A 93 4.78 -5.75 -1.74
N LEU A 94 6.02 -5.61 -1.29
CA LEU A 94 6.35 -5.61 0.14
C LEU A 94 5.73 -4.44 0.91
N ASP A 95 5.69 -3.23 0.32
CA ASP A 95 5.04 -2.07 0.94
C ASP A 95 3.51 -2.24 0.97
N GLU A 96 2.90 -2.80 -0.08
CA GLU A 96 1.47 -3.12 -0.09
C GLU A 96 1.08 -4.15 0.98
N ASP A 97 1.90 -5.17 1.18
CA ASP A 97 1.71 -6.15 2.26
C ASP A 97 1.86 -5.51 3.64
N ASN A 98 2.82 -4.60 3.81
CA ASN A 98 2.97 -3.81 5.03
C ASN A 98 1.73 -2.94 5.27
N MET A 99 1.26 -2.21 4.26
CA MET A 99 0.06 -1.38 4.33
C MET A 99 -1.21 -2.21 4.63
N ARG A 100 -1.28 -3.44 4.12
CA ARG A 100 -2.37 -4.37 4.47
C ARG A 100 -2.29 -4.79 5.93
N ARG A 101 -1.09 -5.03 6.46
CA ARG A 101 -0.88 -5.31 7.89
C ARG A 101 -1.23 -4.10 8.77
N ILE A 102 -0.82 -2.89 8.38
CA ILE A 102 -1.18 -1.64 9.06
C ILE A 102 -2.69 -1.50 9.13
N ARG A 103 -3.41 -1.65 8.00
CA ARG A 103 -4.87 -1.56 7.97
C ARG A 103 -5.53 -2.59 8.88
N LYS A 104 -5.14 -3.86 8.80
CA LYS A 104 -5.66 -4.90 9.70
C LYS A 104 -5.45 -4.58 11.18
N ASN A 105 -4.30 -4.01 11.54
CA ASN A 105 -4.04 -3.64 12.93
C ASN A 105 -4.81 -2.39 13.35
N LYS A 106 -4.96 -1.40 12.46
CA LYS A 106 -5.83 -0.22 12.69
C LYS A 106 -7.29 -0.67 12.86
N ASP A 107 -7.78 -1.59 12.03
CA ASP A 107 -9.14 -2.14 12.12
C ASP A 107 -9.36 -2.95 13.41
N LYS A 108 -8.34 -3.66 13.89
CA LYS A 108 -8.41 -4.36 15.18
C LYS A 108 -8.50 -3.39 16.35
N LEU A 109 -7.73 -2.31 16.32
CA LEU A 109 -7.78 -1.28 17.36
C LEU A 109 -9.10 -0.53 17.33
N SER A 110 -9.57 -0.11 16.16
CA SER A 110 -10.87 0.54 16.03
C SER A 110 -12.02 -0.37 16.42
N GLY A 111 -11.94 -1.67 16.11
CA GLY A 111 -12.94 -2.66 16.55
C GLY A 111 -12.93 -2.90 18.06
N MET A 112 -11.77 -2.82 18.72
CA MET A 112 -11.67 -2.93 20.17
C MET A 112 -12.24 -1.67 20.85
N ASP A 113 -11.92 -0.49 20.32
CA ASP A 113 -12.45 0.79 20.79
C ASP A 113 -13.97 0.89 20.57
N ASP A 114 -14.48 0.43 19.42
CA ASP A 114 -15.92 0.41 19.13
C ASP A 114 -16.65 -0.59 20.03
N GLY A 115 -16.03 -1.75 20.33
CA GLY A 115 -16.57 -2.71 21.30
C GLY A 115 -16.63 -2.14 22.73
N GLY A 116 -15.60 -1.40 23.15
CA GLY A 116 -15.58 -0.69 24.44
C GLY A 116 -16.62 0.42 24.51
N LYS A 117 -16.70 1.26 23.47
CA LYS A 117 -17.70 2.33 23.35
C LYS A 117 -19.12 1.80 23.34
N ARG A 118 -19.40 0.71 22.61
CA ARG A 118 -20.73 0.07 22.60
C ARG A 118 -21.12 -0.44 23.98
N LYS A 119 -20.22 -1.10 24.71
CA LYS A 119 -20.51 -1.53 26.09
C LYS A 119 -20.81 -0.37 27.02
N LEU A 120 -20.04 0.72 26.92
CA LEU A 120 -20.28 1.95 27.68
C LEU A 120 -21.61 2.60 27.29
N GLU A 121 -21.96 2.63 26.00
CA GLU A 121 -23.25 3.11 25.52
C GLU A 121 -24.42 2.24 25.98
N ASP A 122 -24.26 0.91 25.97
CA ASP A 122 -25.27 -0.04 26.42
C ASP A 122 -25.51 0.10 27.93
N GLU A 123 -24.44 0.29 28.72
CA GLU A 123 -24.53 0.58 30.14
C GLU A 123 -25.23 1.92 30.43
N LYS A 124 -24.91 2.98 29.67
CA LYS A 124 -25.63 4.26 29.75
C LYS A 124 -27.11 4.11 29.40
N ARG A 125 -27.45 3.35 28.34
CA ARG A 125 -28.84 3.05 27.96
C ARG A 125 -29.57 2.22 29.00
N GLN A 126 -28.86 1.38 29.76
CA GLN A 126 -29.46 0.60 30.83
C GLN A 126 -29.77 1.49 32.04
N ILE A 127 -28.80 2.31 32.48
CA ILE A 127 -29.01 3.27 33.57
C ILE A 127 -30.16 4.24 33.26
N LEU A 128 -30.24 4.75 32.02
CA LEU A 128 -31.34 5.62 31.60
C LEU A 128 -32.72 4.92 31.65
N ARG A 129 -32.77 3.62 31.35
CA ARG A 129 -34.01 2.83 31.48
C ARG A 129 -34.38 2.64 32.94
N ASP A 130 -33.40 2.34 33.79
CA ASP A 130 -33.60 2.14 35.23
C ASP A 130 -34.10 3.43 35.91
N ILE A 131 -33.56 4.59 35.52
CA ILE A 131 -34.04 5.91 35.96
C ILE A 131 -35.48 6.14 35.52
N SER A 132 -35.83 5.83 34.26
CA SER A 132 -37.21 5.98 33.76
C SER A 132 -38.20 5.08 34.50
N THR A 133 -37.82 3.85 34.85
CA THR A 133 -38.68 2.95 35.65
C THR A 133 -38.85 3.45 37.08
N MET A 134 -37.78 3.95 37.71
CA MET A 134 -37.88 4.56 39.03
C MET A 134 -38.74 5.83 39.02
N ASP A 135 -38.71 6.64 37.96
CA ASP A 135 -39.58 7.80 37.79
C ASP A 135 -41.06 7.44 37.68
N GLU A 136 -41.39 6.32 37.03
CA GLU A 136 -42.76 5.81 36.97
C GLU A 136 -43.21 5.28 38.34
N GLU A 137 -42.36 4.50 39.02
CA GLU A 137 -42.64 4.00 40.36
C GLU A 137 -42.83 5.15 41.37
N LEU A 138 -41.98 6.18 41.32
CA LEU A 138 -42.13 7.39 42.13
C LEU A 138 -43.46 8.09 41.89
N LYS A 139 -43.86 8.28 40.64
CA LYS A 139 -45.17 8.89 40.32
C LYS A 139 -46.33 8.10 40.92
N THR A 140 -46.28 6.76 40.87
CA THR A 140 -47.34 5.92 41.45
C THR A 140 -47.37 5.98 42.98
N LEU A 141 -46.21 5.98 43.64
CA LEU A 141 -46.12 6.08 45.10
C LEU A 141 -46.53 7.46 45.61
N MET A 142 -46.15 8.53 44.90
CA MET A 142 -46.56 9.90 45.22
C MET A 142 -48.08 10.06 45.08
N ALA A 143 -48.69 9.57 43.99
CA ALA A 143 -50.14 9.60 43.82
C ALA A 143 -50.87 8.79 44.91
N GLY A 144 -50.32 7.63 45.29
CA GLY A 144 -50.86 6.82 46.40
C GLY A 144 -50.76 7.52 47.76
N ALA A 145 -49.66 8.25 48.00
CA ALA A 145 -49.47 9.04 49.21
C ALA A 145 -50.44 10.23 49.27
N GLU A 146 -50.69 10.91 48.15
CA GLU A 146 -51.67 11.99 48.04
C GLU A 146 -53.09 11.49 48.34
N GLN A 147 -53.47 10.33 47.78
CA GLN A 147 -54.78 9.74 48.01
C GLN A 147 -54.98 9.32 49.48
N ALA A 148 -54.02 8.61 50.08
CA ALA A 148 -54.08 8.25 51.49
C ALA A 148 -54.10 9.50 52.39
N GLY A 149 -53.46 10.60 51.96
CA GLY A 149 -53.48 11.89 52.65
C GLY A 149 -54.87 12.53 52.63
N SER A 150 -55.57 12.42 51.50
CA SER A 150 -56.96 12.90 51.36
C SER A 150 -57.96 12.08 52.18
N GLU A 151 -57.69 10.79 52.37
CA GLU A 151 -58.49 9.86 53.18
C GLU A 151 -58.23 10.01 54.69
N GLY A 152 -57.16 10.72 55.09
CA GLY A 152 -56.81 10.97 56.49
C GLY A 152 -56.00 9.87 57.18
N ASP A 153 -55.51 8.87 56.42
CA ASP A 153 -54.72 7.74 56.92
C ASP A 153 -53.23 8.12 57.08
N ILE A 154 -52.93 8.92 58.11
CA ILE A 154 -51.59 9.51 58.34
C ILE A 154 -50.47 8.46 58.40
N SER A 155 -50.71 7.30 59.01
CA SER A 155 -49.70 6.23 59.12
C SER A 155 -49.31 5.63 57.76
N LYS A 156 -50.28 5.41 56.86
CA LYS A 156 -49.99 4.85 55.53
C LYS A 156 -49.30 5.87 54.62
N CYS A 157 -49.65 7.15 54.76
CA CYS A 157 -48.97 8.23 54.04
C CYS A 157 -47.50 8.31 54.42
N GLN A 158 -47.18 8.28 55.72
CA GLN A 158 -45.80 8.33 56.20
C GLN A 158 -44.97 7.15 55.68
N GLU A 159 -45.55 5.95 55.62
CA GLU A 159 -44.87 4.77 55.05
C GLU A 159 -44.65 4.88 53.53
N LEU A 160 -45.61 5.43 52.77
CA LEU A 160 -45.47 5.61 51.32
C LEU A 160 -44.46 6.71 50.97
N VAL A 161 -44.43 7.80 51.75
CA VAL A 161 -43.44 8.88 51.60
C VAL A 161 -42.04 8.40 51.96
N ALA A 162 -41.88 7.62 53.03
CA ALA A 162 -40.58 7.03 53.35
C ALA A 162 -40.07 6.09 52.24
N LYS A 163 -40.98 5.38 51.55
CA LYS A 163 -40.61 4.56 50.39
C LYS A 163 -40.26 5.39 49.16
N SER A 164 -40.92 6.51 48.90
CA SER A 164 -40.54 7.41 47.81
C SER A 164 -39.18 8.05 48.05
N GLU A 165 -38.86 8.45 49.28
CA GLU A 165 -37.53 9.00 49.63
C GLU A 165 -36.38 7.98 49.38
N LEU A 166 -36.62 6.69 49.63
CA LEU A 166 -35.65 5.63 49.34
C LEU A 166 -35.41 5.46 47.83
N ILE A 167 -36.48 5.46 47.03
CA ILE A 167 -36.37 5.33 45.57
C ILE A 167 -35.77 6.61 44.95
N GLU A 168 -36.05 7.79 45.50
CA GLU A 168 -35.39 9.04 45.11
C GLU A 168 -33.89 9.01 45.39
N ALA A 169 -33.47 8.45 46.53
CA ALA A 169 -32.05 8.27 46.85
C ALA A 169 -31.36 7.29 45.89
N GLU A 170 -32.02 6.17 45.54
CA GLU A 170 -31.52 5.21 44.55
C GLU A 170 -31.42 5.84 43.15
N LYS A 171 -32.44 6.59 42.73
CA LYS A 171 -32.44 7.34 41.48
C LYS A 171 -31.28 8.34 41.43
N HIS A 172 -31.09 9.13 42.48
CA HIS A 172 -29.99 10.10 42.56
C HIS A 172 -28.62 9.39 42.46
N SER A 173 -28.48 8.21 43.06
CA SER A 173 -27.24 7.41 42.94
C SER A 173 -26.98 6.92 41.50
N LEU A 174 -28.03 6.58 40.75
CA LEU A 174 -27.95 6.18 39.35
C LEU A 174 -27.67 7.37 38.43
N GLU A 175 -28.25 8.53 38.71
CA GLU A 175 -27.97 9.80 38.01
C GLU A 175 -26.52 10.25 38.22
N GLU A 176 -26.02 10.19 39.46
CA GLU A 176 -24.61 10.48 39.77
C GLU A 176 -23.67 9.48 39.07
N ARG A 177 -24.07 8.21 38.97
CA ARG A 177 -23.32 7.20 38.19
C ARG A 177 -23.32 7.50 36.70
N LEU A 178 -24.44 7.97 36.15
CA LEU A 178 -24.56 8.39 34.75
C LEU A 178 -23.70 9.63 34.47
N GLU A 179 -23.70 10.60 35.39
CA GLU A 179 -22.89 11.82 35.31
C GLU A 179 -21.39 11.48 35.33
N LYS A 180 -20.95 10.61 36.25
CA LYS A 180 -19.58 10.10 36.26
C LYS A 180 -19.18 9.43 34.95
N LEU A 181 -20.07 8.63 34.35
CA LEU A 181 -19.84 8.00 33.03
C LEU A 181 -19.87 9.01 31.86
N ASN A 182 -20.49 10.17 32.03
CA ASN A 182 -20.56 11.26 31.04
C ASN A 182 -19.43 12.28 31.16
N GLU A 183 -18.86 12.45 32.35
CA GLU A 183 -17.69 13.27 32.63
C GLU A 183 -16.37 12.53 32.40
N SER A 184 -16.39 11.19 32.50
CA SER A 184 -15.24 10.32 32.21
C SER A 184 -14.92 9.99 30.73
N PRO A 185 -15.33 10.73 29.66
CA PRO A 185 -14.73 10.56 28.35
C PRO A 185 -13.27 11.04 28.30
N THR A 186 -12.85 11.87 29.27
CA THR A 186 -11.57 12.60 29.20
C THR A 186 -10.61 12.29 30.33
N GLN A 187 -11.06 11.69 31.44
CA GLN A 187 -10.18 11.26 32.52
C GLN A 187 -10.56 9.84 32.96
N THR A 188 -9.68 8.92 32.61
CA THR A 188 -9.59 7.54 33.05
C THR A 188 -9.84 7.47 34.56
N ALA A 189 -10.92 6.82 34.97
CA ALA A 189 -11.18 6.52 36.37
C ALA A 189 -10.12 5.52 36.90
N PRO A 190 -9.49 5.77 38.06
CA PRO A 190 -8.56 4.83 38.66
C PRO A 190 -9.35 3.72 39.36
N GLY A 191 -9.29 2.50 38.84
CA GLY A 191 -9.84 1.34 39.56
C GLY A 191 -10.19 0.11 38.73
N ILE A 192 -10.35 0.24 37.41
CA ILE A 192 -10.60 -0.90 36.53
C ILE A 192 -9.56 -0.89 35.41
N GLU A 193 -8.57 -1.77 35.52
CA GLU A 193 -7.65 -2.16 34.44
C GLU A 193 -6.68 -1.08 33.92
N GLU A 194 -5.80 -0.61 34.80
CA GLU A 194 -4.65 0.26 34.49
C GLU A 194 -3.66 -0.31 33.44
N MET A 195 -3.89 -1.54 32.96
CA MET A 195 -3.08 -2.23 31.96
C MET A 195 -3.78 -2.45 30.60
N SER A 196 -5.11 -2.25 30.48
CA SER A 196 -5.85 -2.65 29.26
C SER A 196 -6.26 -1.49 28.34
N MET A 197 -6.21 -0.23 28.81
CA MET A 197 -6.75 0.92 28.06
C MET A 197 -5.78 2.09 27.93
N LYS A 198 -4.47 1.85 27.88
CA LYS A 198 -3.58 2.89 27.36
C LYS A 198 -3.89 3.02 25.87
N PRO A 199 -4.26 4.21 25.36
CA PRO A 199 -4.67 4.36 23.98
C PRO A 199 -3.51 3.88 23.10
N MET A 200 -3.80 2.90 22.26
CA MET A 200 -2.81 2.26 21.39
C MET A 200 -2.96 2.79 19.97
N GLU A 201 -1.85 3.22 19.39
CA GLU A 201 -1.76 3.63 18.01
C GLU A 201 -0.95 2.65 17.18
N VAL A 202 -1.28 2.55 15.89
CA VAL A 202 -0.44 1.77 14.96
C VAL A 202 0.58 2.70 14.32
N CYS A 203 1.86 2.34 14.40
CA CYS A 203 2.89 3.00 13.63
C CYS A 203 2.61 2.89 12.12
N GLU A 204 2.60 4.02 11.42
CA GLU A 204 2.27 4.09 9.99
C GLU A 204 3.38 3.59 9.06
N VAL A 205 4.56 3.32 9.59
CA VAL A 205 5.73 2.87 8.83
C VAL A 205 5.89 1.35 8.92
N CYS A 206 5.75 0.77 10.12
CA CYS A 206 6.03 -0.65 10.33
C CYS A 206 4.80 -1.47 10.78
N GLY A 207 3.67 -0.82 11.08
CA GLY A 207 2.44 -1.50 11.49
C GLY A 207 2.45 -2.11 12.88
N SER A 208 3.43 -1.78 13.71
CA SER A 208 3.45 -2.21 15.12
C SER A 208 2.52 -1.35 15.96
N MET A 209 1.89 -1.96 16.97
CA MET A 209 1.06 -1.25 17.95
C MET A 209 1.98 -0.62 19.00
N LEU A 210 1.79 0.67 19.21
CA LEU A 210 2.50 1.52 20.16
C LEU A 210 1.48 2.07 21.14
N ILE A 211 1.93 2.37 22.36
CA ILE A 211 1.10 3.03 23.36
C ILE A 211 1.36 4.53 23.25
N ILE A 212 0.30 5.34 23.18
CA ILE A 212 0.42 6.81 23.22
C ILE A 212 0.87 7.21 24.63
N ASN A 213 1.83 8.14 24.73
CA ASN A 213 2.46 8.61 25.97
C ASN A 213 3.36 7.59 26.69
N ASP A 214 3.93 6.63 25.96
CA ASP A 214 4.98 5.78 26.50
C ASP A 214 6.30 6.55 26.69
N ALA A 215 7.23 5.97 27.45
CA ALA A 215 8.55 6.54 27.66
C ALA A 215 9.24 6.80 26.31
N GLN A 216 9.82 8.00 26.13
CA GLN A 216 10.49 8.41 24.90
C GLN A 216 11.54 7.39 24.43
N GLN A 217 12.26 6.78 25.38
CA GLN A 217 13.22 5.72 25.12
C GLN A 217 12.63 4.53 24.34
N ARG A 218 11.39 4.11 24.63
CA ARG A 218 10.75 2.99 23.93
C ARG A 218 10.32 3.38 22.51
N ILE A 219 9.89 4.63 22.33
CA ILE A 219 9.57 5.16 21.00
C ILE A 219 10.85 5.24 20.15
N GLU A 220 11.96 5.67 20.74
CA GLU A 220 13.26 5.71 20.06
C GLU A 220 13.78 4.31 19.69
N GLU A 221 13.69 3.33 20.60
CA GLU A 221 14.00 1.92 20.31
C GLU A 221 13.14 1.38 19.17
N HIS A 222 11.87 1.80 19.10
CA HIS A 222 10.99 1.46 18.00
C HIS A 222 11.44 2.07 16.66
N LEU A 223 11.71 3.38 16.64
CA LEU A 223 12.11 4.12 15.44
C LEU A 223 13.47 3.65 14.91
N THR A 224 14.40 3.32 15.80
CA THR A 224 15.72 2.76 15.48
C THR A 224 15.67 1.27 15.15
N GLY A 225 14.53 0.62 15.36
CA GLY A 225 14.33 -0.79 15.06
C GLY A 225 14.53 -1.11 13.58
N LYS A 226 15.04 -2.33 13.30
CA LYS A 226 15.28 -2.83 11.93
C LYS A 226 14.03 -2.78 11.05
N MET A 227 12.86 -3.01 11.64
CA MET A 227 11.58 -2.97 10.93
C MET A 227 11.21 -1.55 10.51
N HIS A 228 11.27 -0.58 11.43
CA HIS A 228 10.91 0.80 11.13
C HIS A 228 11.87 1.40 10.09
N THR A 229 13.17 1.31 10.37
CA THR A 229 14.22 1.80 9.46
C THR A 229 14.21 1.07 8.11
N GLY A 230 13.91 -0.24 8.09
CA GLY A 230 13.80 -1.05 6.88
C GLY A 230 12.68 -0.57 5.96
N PHE A 231 11.45 -0.45 6.49
CA PHE A 231 10.31 0.03 5.69
C PHE A 231 10.45 1.50 5.28
N GLN A 232 11.06 2.34 6.12
CA GLN A 232 11.37 3.72 5.76
C GLN A 232 12.32 3.78 4.56
N LYS A 233 13.40 2.98 4.57
CA LYS A 233 14.33 2.84 3.43
C LYS A 233 13.65 2.27 2.18
N ILE A 234 12.71 1.35 2.34
CA ILE A 234 11.94 0.81 1.20
C ILE A 234 11.10 1.91 0.55
N ARG A 235 10.38 2.72 1.33
CA ARG A 235 9.56 3.80 0.79
C ARG A 235 10.38 4.86 0.06
N THR A 236 11.52 5.28 0.63
CA THR A 236 12.41 6.24 -0.05
C THR A 236 13.03 5.64 -1.31
N MET A 237 13.40 4.36 -1.29
CA MET A 237 13.94 3.68 -2.46
C MET A 237 12.90 3.46 -3.56
N ILE A 238 11.64 3.19 -3.22
CA ILE A 238 10.54 3.11 -4.18
C ILE A 238 10.38 4.46 -4.90
N GLN A 239 10.43 5.58 -4.18
CA GLN A 239 10.37 6.91 -4.79
C GLN A 239 11.55 7.14 -5.73
N HIS A 240 12.77 6.92 -5.23
CA HIS A 240 13.99 7.08 -6.02
C HIS A 240 14.04 6.20 -7.28
N LEU A 241 13.61 4.92 -7.19
CA LEU A 241 13.52 4.04 -8.36
C LEU A 241 12.42 4.46 -9.33
N LYS A 242 11.29 4.96 -8.85
CA LYS A 242 10.22 5.48 -9.72
C LYS A 242 10.70 6.70 -10.49
N ASP A 243 11.42 7.61 -9.83
CA ASP A 243 11.92 8.82 -10.47
C ASP A 243 13.00 8.47 -11.50
N LYS A 244 13.94 7.60 -11.16
CA LYS A 244 14.92 7.08 -12.12
C LYS A 244 14.29 6.40 -13.34
N ILE A 245 13.28 5.55 -13.13
CA ILE A 245 12.59 4.88 -14.24
C ILE A 245 11.86 5.88 -15.14
N LYS A 246 11.31 6.97 -14.58
CA LYS A 246 10.72 8.06 -15.36
C LYS A 246 11.79 8.79 -16.16
N GLU A 247 12.91 9.17 -15.53
CA GLU A 247 14.03 9.81 -16.23
C GLU A 247 14.55 8.97 -17.40
N PHE A 248 14.68 7.65 -17.21
CA PHE A 248 15.04 6.73 -18.30
C PHE A 248 13.97 6.67 -19.40
N GLY A 249 12.70 6.65 -19.03
CA GLY A 249 11.59 6.69 -19.98
C GLY A 249 11.56 7.98 -20.81
N ASP A 250 11.73 9.12 -20.15
CA ASP A 250 11.76 10.44 -20.78
C ASP A 250 12.98 10.58 -21.70
N ALA A 251 14.15 10.08 -21.29
CA ALA A 251 15.36 10.06 -22.11
C ALA A 251 15.21 9.15 -23.35
N GLU A 252 14.54 8.00 -23.21
CA GLU A 252 14.23 7.10 -24.33
C GLU A 252 13.22 7.75 -25.30
N GLU A 253 12.21 8.44 -24.77
CA GLU A 253 11.24 9.18 -25.56
C GLU A 253 11.89 10.35 -26.32
N GLN A 254 12.75 11.13 -25.69
CA GLN A 254 13.53 12.18 -26.35
C GLN A 254 14.40 11.62 -27.48
N ARG A 255 15.13 10.52 -27.24
CA ARG A 255 15.92 9.85 -28.30
C ARG A 255 15.03 9.34 -29.44
N ARG A 256 13.81 8.89 -29.15
CA ARG A 256 12.84 8.45 -30.15
C ARG A 256 12.30 9.63 -30.96
N GLU A 257 12.04 10.76 -30.32
CA GLU A 257 11.61 11.99 -30.95
C GLU A 257 12.70 12.57 -31.85
N GLU A 258 13.95 12.60 -31.39
CA GLU A 258 15.12 12.99 -32.20
C GLU A 258 15.26 12.11 -33.44
N ARG A 259 15.14 10.78 -33.30
CA ARG A 259 15.14 9.86 -34.44
C ARG A 259 13.98 10.11 -35.40
N ARG A 260 12.80 10.49 -34.89
CA ARG A 260 11.65 10.87 -35.73
C ARG A 260 11.90 12.18 -36.48
N LYS A 261 12.47 13.20 -35.81
CA LYS A 261 12.85 14.49 -36.42
C LYS A 261 13.90 14.30 -37.51
N ALA A 262 14.98 13.57 -37.23
CA ALA A 262 16.01 13.26 -38.22
C ALA A 262 15.45 12.54 -39.46
N ARG A 263 14.52 11.59 -39.27
CA ARG A 263 13.86 10.89 -40.39
C ARG A 263 12.90 11.79 -41.17
N ALA A 264 12.23 12.72 -40.49
CA ALA A 264 11.36 13.71 -41.14
C ALA A 264 12.19 14.68 -42.00
N GLU A 265 13.30 15.18 -41.47
CA GLU A 265 14.24 16.06 -42.18
C GLU A 265 14.83 15.39 -43.44
N GLU A 266 15.26 14.13 -43.33
CA GLU A 266 15.75 13.34 -44.48
C GLU A 266 14.68 13.15 -45.57
N SER A 267 13.40 13.02 -45.18
CA SER A 267 12.29 12.89 -46.13
C SER A 267 12.02 14.19 -46.89
N THR A 268 12.11 15.35 -46.24
CA THR A 268 11.95 16.67 -46.86
C THR A 268 13.06 17.00 -47.87
N ASP A 269 14.29 16.53 -47.61
CA ASP A 269 15.44 16.73 -48.50
C ASP A 269 15.32 15.87 -49.79
N LYS A 270 14.73 14.68 -49.69
CA LYS A 270 14.45 13.80 -50.84
C LYS A 270 13.33 14.32 -51.74
N ASP A 271 12.23 14.84 -51.18
CA ASP A 271 11.13 15.45 -51.97
C ASP A 271 11.61 16.72 -52.71
N SER A 272 12.50 17.51 -52.09
CA SER A 272 13.10 18.69 -52.74
C SER A 272 14.02 18.34 -53.92
N LYS A 273 14.72 17.20 -53.88
CA LYS A 273 15.56 16.72 -55.00
C LYS A 273 14.74 16.11 -56.13
N ASP A 274 13.65 15.40 -55.84
CA ASP A 274 12.79 14.79 -56.86
C ASP A 274 12.01 15.85 -57.68
N ARG A 275 11.62 16.97 -57.05
CA ARG A 275 11.01 18.12 -57.75
C ARG A 275 11.98 18.87 -58.68
N ARG A 276 13.28 18.80 -58.44
CA ARG A 276 14.32 19.39 -59.33
C ARG A 276 14.62 18.54 -60.57
N HIS A 277 14.35 17.23 -60.54
CA HIS A 277 14.52 16.37 -61.73
C HIS A 277 13.32 16.40 -62.68
N ARG A 278 12.16 16.89 -62.23
CA ARG A 278 10.97 17.04 -63.10
C ARG A 278 10.94 18.32 -63.95
N SER A 279 11.88 19.24 -63.75
CA SER A 279 11.96 20.52 -64.48
C SER A 279 13.02 20.52 -65.60
N ARG A 280 13.63 19.36 -65.92
CA ARG A 280 14.64 19.27 -66.99
C ARG A 280 14.42 18.05 -67.90
N SER A 281 13.36 18.10 -68.69
CA SER A 281 13.32 17.39 -69.99
C SER A 281 13.40 18.41 -71.13
N PRO A 282 14.43 18.35 -72.00
CA PRO A 282 14.59 19.25 -73.13
C PRO A 282 13.64 18.91 -74.28
N HIS A 283 13.19 19.95 -74.99
CA HIS A 283 12.56 19.84 -76.30
C HIS A 283 13.35 18.92 -77.24
N ARG A 284 12.72 17.83 -77.71
CA ARG A 284 12.94 17.29 -79.07
C ARG A 284 11.60 16.88 -79.68
N SER A 285 11.25 17.60 -80.72
CA SER A 285 10.25 17.25 -81.72
C SER A 285 10.50 15.86 -82.32
N SER A 286 9.47 15.03 -82.40
CA SER A 286 9.24 14.22 -83.61
C SER A 286 7.78 13.81 -83.70
N ARG A 287 7.25 14.16 -84.86
CA ARG A 287 5.99 13.79 -85.49
C ARG A 287 5.96 12.27 -85.68
N ASP A 288 4.94 11.58 -85.19
CA ASP A 288 4.42 10.38 -85.85
C ASP A 288 2.99 10.10 -85.36
N GLU A 289 2.05 10.20 -86.30
CA GLU A 289 0.70 9.69 -86.18
C GLU A 289 0.73 8.17 -86.22
N ARG A 290 0.10 7.48 -85.26
CA ARG A 290 -0.54 6.20 -85.56
C ARG A 290 -1.54 5.79 -84.49
N SER A 291 -2.81 5.85 -84.88
CA SER A 291 -3.91 5.09 -84.32
C SER A 291 -3.52 3.64 -84.02
N ARG A 292 -3.87 3.16 -82.82
CA ARG A 292 -4.27 1.77 -82.64
C ARG A 292 -5.16 1.63 -81.40
N ASP A 293 -6.43 1.42 -81.70
CA ASP A 293 -7.35 0.63 -80.89
C ASP A 293 -6.64 -0.50 -80.13
N SER A 294 -6.90 -0.59 -78.84
CA SER A 294 -7.13 -1.90 -78.23
C SER A 294 -8.03 -1.74 -77.01
N ARG A 295 -9.33 -1.87 -77.25
CA ARG A 295 -10.28 -2.36 -76.25
C ARG A 295 -9.70 -3.61 -75.59
N ARG A 296 -9.61 -3.65 -74.26
CA ARG A 296 -9.78 -4.90 -73.53
C ARG A 296 -10.18 -4.64 -72.08
N ASP A 297 -11.46 -4.88 -71.85
CA ASP A 297 -12.06 -5.20 -70.58
C ASP A 297 -11.19 -6.18 -69.79
N ARG A 298 -11.02 -5.90 -68.49
CA ARG A 298 -10.98 -6.96 -67.49
C ARG A 298 -11.35 -6.43 -66.12
N ASP A 299 -12.62 -6.64 -65.80
CA ASP A 299 -13.10 -6.83 -64.45
C ASP A 299 -12.14 -7.71 -63.63
N ARG A 300 -11.82 -7.26 -62.43
CA ARG A 300 -11.59 -8.21 -61.32
C ARG A 300 -11.85 -7.54 -59.99
N ASP A 301 -13.07 -7.80 -59.51
CA ASP A 301 -13.41 -7.90 -58.11
C ASP A 301 -12.31 -8.58 -57.29
N TYR A 302 -11.95 -7.97 -56.17
CA TYR A 302 -11.61 -8.76 -54.96
C TYR A 302 -12.14 -8.04 -53.73
N ARG A 303 -13.40 -8.33 -53.42
CA ARG A 303 -13.93 -8.28 -52.06
C ARG A 303 -13.29 -9.40 -51.23
N ARG A 304 -12.63 -9.06 -50.13
CA ARG A 304 -12.36 -9.95 -48.98
C ARG A 304 -12.06 -9.03 -47.79
N GLY A 305 -12.95 -8.75 -46.83
CA GLY A 305 -13.92 -9.64 -46.20
C GLY A 305 -13.21 -10.44 -45.12
N ASN A 306 -13.03 -9.85 -43.94
CA ASN A 306 -12.99 -10.63 -42.70
C ASN A 306 -13.34 -9.75 -41.48
N ASP A 307 -14.64 -9.63 -41.27
CA ASP A 307 -15.27 -9.33 -40.00
C ASP A 307 -14.85 -10.34 -38.93
N ARG A 308 -14.37 -9.87 -37.78
CA ARG A 308 -14.47 -10.61 -36.51
C ARG A 308 -14.94 -9.68 -35.40
N ASP A 309 -16.18 -9.24 -35.56
CA ASP A 309 -17.06 -8.95 -34.43
C ASP A 309 -17.67 -10.27 -33.94
N HIS A 310 -17.29 -10.70 -32.74
CA HIS A 310 -18.05 -11.69 -31.98
C HIS A 310 -18.41 -11.15 -30.58
N ARG A 311 -19.57 -10.49 -30.58
CA ARG A 311 -20.71 -10.68 -29.67
C ARG A 311 -20.55 -10.29 -28.19
N ARG A 312 -21.18 -9.14 -27.95
CA ARG A 312 -21.89 -8.64 -26.78
C ARG A 312 -22.84 -9.67 -26.13
N ASP A 313 -22.71 -9.81 -24.81
CA ASP A 313 -23.77 -9.73 -23.77
C ASP A 313 -25.03 -10.63 -23.89
N HIS A 314 -25.26 -11.53 -22.92
CA HIS A 314 -26.42 -11.43 -22.01
C HIS A 314 -26.54 -12.54 -20.94
N ARG A 315 -27.06 -12.09 -19.80
CA ARG A 315 -27.46 -12.79 -18.58
C ARG A 315 -28.67 -13.72 -18.74
N HIS A 316 -28.80 -14.59 -17.72
CA HIS A 316 -29.98 -15.25 -17.11
C HIS A 316 -29.92 -16.78 -17.18
N ARG A 317 -29.69 -17.50 -16.07
CA ARG A 317 -30.56 -17.80 -14.91
C ARG A 317 -31.43 -19.04 -15.15
N ASP A 318 -31.32 -19.96 -14.18
CA ASP A 318 -32.27 -20.99 -13.73
C ASP A 318 -32.17 -22.45 -14.22
N ARG A 319 -31.91 -23.30 -13.20
CA ARG A 319 -32.68 -24.49 -12.76
C ARG A 319 -32.20 -25.91 -13.10
N ARG A 320 -32.02 -26.65 -11.99
CA ARG A 320 -32.30 -28.08 -11.71
C ARG A 320 -31.39 -29.11 -12.36
N TYR A 321 -30.60 -29.81 -11.54
CA TYR A 321 -31.09 -30.98 -10.81
C TYR A 321 -30.46 -31.06 -9.43
#